data_AF-A0A7K4TB65-F1
#
_entry.id   AF-A0A7K4TB65-F1
#
_cell.length_a   1.000
_cell.length_b   1.000
_cell.length_c   1.000
_cell.angle_alpha   90.00
_cell.angle_beta   90.00
_cell.angle_gamma   90.00
#
_symmetry.space_group_name_H-M   'P 1'
#
loop_
_entity.id
_entity.type
_entity.pdbx_description
1 polymer ?
#
loop_
_entity_poly.entity_id
_entity_poly.type
_entity_poly.pdbx_seq_one_letter_code
_entity_poly.pdbx_strand_id
1 'polypeptide(L)' 'METGGLSEPKPATPEIQHIANEVKQEFERRSKRTYDIFKAIVYKTQVVAGTNYFIKVCI' A
#
# COMPACT_ATOMS: atom_id res chain seq x y z
N MET A 1 14.23 13.06 6.48
CA MET A 1 13.49 12.42 5.37
C MET A 1 13.83 13.21 4.13
N GLU A 2 14.56 12.61 3.20
CA GLU A 2 14.90 13.25 1.93
C GLU A 2 13.66 13.21 1.01
N THR A 3 13.32 14.33 0.38
CA THR A 3 12.27 14.36 -0.64
C THR A 3 12.67 13.46 -1.81
N GLY A 4 11.77 12.57 -2.24
CA GLY A 4 12.01 11.56 -3.29
C GLY A 4 12.65 10.25 -2.80
N GLY A 5 13.18 10.19 -1.58
CA GLY A 5 13.71 8.95 -1.00
C GLY A 5 12.61 8.04 -0.44
N LEU A 6 12.80 6.72 -0.56
CA LEU A 6 11.96 5.74 0.14
C LEU A 6 12.37 5.67 1.62
N SER A 7 11.38 5.57 2.51
CA SER A 7 11.63 5.26 3.92
C SER A 7 12.00 3.80 4.14
N GLU A 8 12.58 3.53 5.31
CA GLU A 8 12.82 2.16 5.78
C GLU A 8 11.50 1.37 5.85
N PRO A 9 11.54 0.05 5.54
CA PRO A 9 10.35 -0.79 5.59
C PRO A 9 9.80 -0.87 7.02
N LYS A 10 8.49 -0.70 7.15
CA LYS A 10 7.77 -0.79 8.43
C LYS A 10 6.64 -1.82 8.34
N PRO A 11 6.30 -2.53 9.44
CA PRO A 11 5.10 -3.37 9.47
C PRO A 11 3.84 -2.56 9.16
N ALA A 12 2.89 -3.16 8.44
CA ALA A 12 1.63 -2.50 8.15
C ALA A 12 0.82 -2.24 9.43
N THR A 13 0.27 -1.03 9.53
CA THR A 13 -0.64 -0.61 10.60
C THR A 13 -2.10 -0.74 10.14
N PRO A 14 -3.09 -0.61 11.04
CA PRO A 14 -4.51 -0.58 10.65
C PRO A 14 -4.84 0.50 9.62
N GLU A 15 -4.18 1.65 9.69
CA GLU A 15 -4.31 2.73 8.70
C GLU A 15 -3.81 2.32 7.31
N ILE A 16 -2.64 1.68 7.24
CA ILE A 16 -2.10 1.16 5.97
C ILE A 16 -3.00 0.07 5.37
N GLN A 17 -3.56 -0.80 6.22
CA GLN A 17 -4.56 -1.77 5.80
C GLN A 17 -5.82 -1.10 5.26
N HIS A 18 -6.27 0.00 5.87
CA HIS A 18 -7.41 0.77 5.39
C HIS A 18 -7.14 1.35 3.99
N ILE A 19 -5.99 2.00 3.78
CA ILE A 19 -5.58 2.51 2.46
C ILE A 19 -5.55 1.39 1.41
N ALA A 20 -5.01 0.22 1.77
CA ALA A 20 -5.01 -0.95 0.89
C ALA A 20 -6.44 -1.40 0.52
N ASN A 21 -7.36 -1.39 1.48
CA ASN A 21 -8.76 -1.77 1.25
C ASN A 21 -9.49 -0.77 0.34
N GLU A 22 -9.23 0.54 0.48
CA GLU A 22 -9.83 1.58 -0.37
C GLU A 22 -9.47 1.39 -1.86
N VAL A 23 -8.25 0.95 -2.14
CA VAL A 23 -7.77 0.73 -3.52
C VAL A 23 -8.01 -0.69 -4.04
N LYS A 24 -8.50 -1.62 -3.19
CA LYS A 24 -8.68 -3.04 -3.54
C LYS A 24 -9.58 -3.22 -4.76
N GLN A 25 -10.73 -2.56 -4.80
CA GLN A 25 -11.68 -2.71 -5.92
C GLN A 25 -11.06 -2.29 -7.26
N GLU A 26 -10.33 -1.17 -7.28
CA GLU A 26 -9.64 -0.70 -8.48
C GLU A 26 -8.49 -1.64 -8.89
N PHE A 27 -7.77 -2.19 -7.91
CA PHE A 27 -6.73 -3.19 -8.15
C PHE A 27 -7.29 -4.48 -8.77
N GLU A 28 -8.40 -5.01 -8.23
CA GLU A 28 -9.09 -6.19 -8.75
C GLU A 28 -9.60 -5.97 -10.18
N ARG A 29 -10.19 -4.79 -10.43
CA ARG A 29 -10.66 -4.38 -11.76
C ARG A 29 -9.53 -4.33 -12.78
N ARG A 30 -8.38 -3.73 -12.42
CA ARG A 30 -7.21 -3.64 -13.32
C ARG A 30 -6.53 -5.00 -13.53
N SER A 31 -6.47 -5.83 -12.50
CA SER A 31 -5.88 -7.17 -12.58
C SER A 31 -6.82 -8.23 -13.17
N LYS A 32 -8.11 -7.91 -13.34
CA LYS A 32 -9.17 -8.81 -13.82
C LYS A 32 -9.29 -10.07 -12.96
N ARG A 33 -9.04 -9.95 -11.66
CA ARG A 33 -9.07 -11.04 -10.66
C ARG A 33 -9.62 -10.50 -9.36
N THR A 34 -10.32 -11.35 -8.61
CA THR A 34 -10.79 -11.07 -7.25
C THR A 34 -9.93 -11.83 -6.24
N TYR A 35 -9.71 -11.24 -5.07
CA TYR A 35 -8.92 -11.84 -4.01
C TYR A 35 -9.71 -11.86 -2.71
N ASP A 36 -9.87 -13.04 -2.11
CA ASP A 36 -10.56 -13.19 -0.82
C ASP A 36 -9.74 -12.57 0.31
N ILE A 37 -8.42 -12.74 0.24
CA ILE A 37 -7.46 -12.17 1.19
C ILE A 37 -6.83 -10.93 0.54
N PHE A 38 -6.73 -9.84 1.31
CA PHE A 38 -6.06 -8.62 0.87
C PHE A 38 -5.40 -7.94 2.07
N LYS A 39 -4.36 -8.56 2.61
CA LYS A 39 -3.75 -8.16 3.89
C LYS A 39 -2.45 -7.40 3.66
N ALA A 40 -2.37 -6.15 4.09
CA ALA A 40 -1.14 -5.38 4.12
C ALA A 40 -0.17 -5.98 5.15
N ILE A 41 1.09 -6.17 4.76
CA ILE A 41 2.11 -6.77 5.65
C ILE A 41 3.25 -5.81 5.99
N VAL A 42 3.74 -5.08 5.00
CA VAL A 42 4.88 -4.15 5.12
C VAL A 42 4.63 -2.98 4.19
N TYR A 43 5.05 -1.78 4.61
CA TYR A 43 4.98 -0.60 3.77
C TYR A 43 6.23 0.26 3.82
N LYS A 44 6.39 1.07 2.78
CA LYS A 44 7.33 2.19 2.70
C LYS A 44 6.58 3.43 2.23
N THR A 45 7.12 4.59 2.55
CA THR A 45 6.59 5.89 2.13
C THR A 45 7.64 6.68 1.37
N GLN A 46 7.19 7.55 0.47
CA GLN A 46 8.05 8.48 -0.25
C GLN A 46 7.39 9.86 -0.27
N VAL A 47 8.10 10.88 0.21
CA VAL A 47 7.62 12.26 0.21
C VAL A 47 7.90 12.89 -1.15
N VAL A 48 6.86 13.44 -1.79
CA VAL A 48 6.89 14.15 -3.08
C VAL A 48 6.00 15.41 -2.96
N ALA A 49 5.31 15.84 -4.02
CA ALA A 49 4.16 16.77 -3.90
C ALA A 49 2.93 16.04 -3.31
N GLY A 50 3.08 15.50 -2.09
CA GLY A 50 2.20 14.52 -1.46
C GLY A 50 2.99 13.38 -0.85
N THR A 51 2.34 12.25 -0.58
CA THR A 51 3.01 11.03 -0.08
C THR A 51 2.58 9.84 -0.90
N ASN A 52 3.55 9.14 -1.50
CA ASN A 52 3.31 7.83 -2.10
C ASN A 52 3.45 6.75 -1.03
N TYR A 53 2.54 5.78 -1.06
CA TYR A 53 2.56 4.59 -0.21
C TYR A 53 2.89 3.35 -1.04
N PHE A 54 3.95 2.65 -0.67
CA PHE A 54 4.35 1.38 -1.27
C PHE A 54 3.98 0.27 -0.29
N ILE A 55 2.87 -0.42 -0.55
CA ILE A 55 2.30 -1.40 0.37
C ILE A 55 2.48 -2.80 -0.23
N LYS A 56 3.16 -3.69 0.51
CA LYS A 56 3.20 -5.11 0.20
C LYS A 56 1.93 -5.77 0.76
N VAL A 57 1.17 -6.42 -0.11
CA VAL A 57 -0.09 -7.07 0.23
C VAL A 57 0.05 -8.58 0.03
N CYS A 58 -0.45 -9.35 1.00
CA CYS A 58 -0.70 -10.78 0.87
C CYS A 58 -2.10 -10.97 0.31
N ILE A 59 -2.18 -11.66 -0.82
CA ILE A 59 -3.40 -11.96 -1.58
C ILE A 59 -3.63 -13.46 -1.63
#